data_AF-A0A835KLQ3-F1
#
_entry.id   AF-A0A835KLQ3-F1
#
_cell.length_a   1.000
_cell.length_b   1.000
_cell.length_c   1.000
_cell.angle_alpha   90.00
_cell.angle_beta   90.00
_cell.angle_gamma   90.00
#
_symmetry.space_group_name_H-M   'P 1'
#
loop_
_entity.id
_entity.type
_entity.pdbx_description
1 polymer ?
#
loop_
_entity_poly.entity_id
_entity_poly.type
_entity_poly.pdbx_seq_one_letter_code
_entity_poly.pdbx_strand_id
1 'polypeptide(L)' 'MDHKPQWVIFDEFVLTTRNFIRTVTDVCGEWLIDIAPHYYDLNNFPSCKAKRLLAWLYRKLERERACHLSLM' A
#
# COMPACT_ATOMS: atom_id res chain seq x y z
N MET A 1 8.20 20.28 -9.57
CA MET A 1 9.06 19.47 -8.66
C MET A 1 8.16 18.82 -7.62
N ASP A 2 7.00 18.29 -8.04
CA ASP A 2 5.87 18.01 -7.15
C ASP A 2 5.50 16.54 -7.23
N HIS A 3 6.50 15.68 -7.02
CA HIS A 3 6.26 14.26 -6.88
C HIS A 3 5.67 14.01 -5.49
N LYS A 4 4.37 13.74 -5.45
CA LYS A 4 3.68 13.32 -4.24
C LYS A 4 3.40 11.82 -4.32
N PRO A 5 4.22 10.97 -3.68
CA PRO A 5 4.02 9.54 -3.72
C PRO A 5 2.69 9.15 -3.11
N GLN A 6 2.06 8.13 -3.68
CA GLN A 6 0.78 7.62 -3.19
C GLN A 6 0.94 6.79 -1.92
N TRP A 7 2.03 6.03 -1.84
CA TRP A 7 2.37 5.16 -0.72
C TRP A 7 3.76 5.51 -0.23
N VAL A 8 3.90 5.58 1.09
CA VAL A 8 5.18 5.83 1.73
C VAL A 8 5.30 4.96 2.97
N ILE A 9 6.54 4.59 3.28
CA ILE A 9 6.92 4.07 4.59
C ILE A 9 7.67 5.17 5.32
N PHE A 10 7.42 5.30 6.62
CA PHE A 10 8.11 6.24 7.50
C PHE A 10 8.60 5.51 8.74
N ASP A 11 9.68 6.02 9.33
CA ASP A 11 10.29 5.46 10.54
C ASP A 11 9.73 6.12 11.80
N GLU A 12 9.60 7.45 11.79
CA GLU A 12 9.18 8.22 12.97
C GLU A 12 7.94 9.08 12.70
N PHE A 13 7.04 9.10 13.68
CA PHE A 13 5.95 10.07 13.76
C PHE A 13 6.27 11.18 14.77
N VAL A 14 6.14 12.43 14.34
CA VAL A 14 6.53 13.62 15.11
C VAL A 14 5.29 14.44 15.41
N LEU A 15 4.90 14.44 16.68
CA LEU A 15 3.76 15.19 17.17
C LEU A 15 4.20 16.60 17.61
N THR A 16 3.78 17.62 16.85
CA THR A 16 4.01 19.05 17.17
C THR A 16 2.71 19.84 16.96
N THR A 17 2.77 21.15 16.67
CA THR A 17 1.62 21.94 16.21
C THR A 17 1.00 21.39 14.92
N ARG A 18 1.81 20.77 14.06
CA ARG A 18 1.36 19.96 12.92
C ARG A 18 2.03 18.60 12.98
N ASN A 19 1.33 17.60 12.48
CA ASN A 19 1.85 16.23 12.47
C ASN A 19 2.81 16.08 11.29
N PHE A 20 4.01 15.59 11.57
CA PHE A 20 5.02 15.30 10.56
C PHE A 20 5.48 13.84 10.67
N ILE A 21 6.00 13.31 9.57
CA ILE A 21 6.67 12.02 9.49
C ILE A 21 8.11 12.24 9.03
N ARG A 22 9.08 11.51 9.58
CA ARG A 22 10.50 11.58 9.22
C ARG A 22 11.00 10.27 8.61
N THR A 23 12.09 10.39 7.85
CA THR A 23 12.72 9.28 7.12
C THR A 23 11.70 8.58 6.20
N VAL A 24 11.20 9.34 5.22
CA VAL A 24 10.12 8.90 4.32
C VAL A 24 10.71 8.25 3.07
N THR A 25 10.27 7.03 2.76
CA THR A 25 10.66 6.30 1.55
C THR A 25 9.43 6.05 0.68
N ASP A 26 9.55 6.37 -0.62
CA ASP A 26 8.53 6.06 -1.62
C ASP A 26 8.50 4.55 -1.92
N VAL A 27 7.31 3.97 -1.98
CA VAL A 27 7.14 2.53 -2.20
C VAL A 27 5.97 2.24 -3.14
N CYS A 28 6.02 1.09 -3.81
CA CYS A 28 4.86 0.57 -4.53
C CYS A 28 3.91 -0.13 -3.56
N GLY A 29 2.60 0.17 -3.63
CA GLY A 29 1.60 -0.44 -2.75
C GLY A 29 1.47 -1.97 -2.92
N GLU A 30 1.86 -2.50 -4.08
CA GLU A 30 1.90 -3.95 -4.37
C GLU A 30 2.84 -4.70 -3.42
N TRP A 31 3.95 -4.08 -3.03
CA TRP A 31 4.92 -4.70 -2.14
C TRP A 31 4.34 -4.92 -0.74
N LEU A 32 3.48 -4.01 -0.28
CA LEU A 32 2.86 -4.10 1.05
C LEU A 32 1.97 -5.34 1.18
N ILE A 33 1.15 -5.59 0.16
CA ILE A 33 0.22 -6.74 0.15
C ILE A 33 0.94 -8.06 -0.14
N ASP A 34 2.08 -8.03 -0.83
CA ASP A 34 2.88 -9.23 -1.12
C ASP A 34 3.73 -9.65 0.10
N ILE A 35 4.36 -8.69 0.79
CA ILE A 35 5.20 -8.94 1.97
C ILE A 35 4.36 -9.30 3.20
N ALA A 36 3.23 -8.62 3.42
CA ALA A 36 2.43 -8.76 4.64
C ALA A 36 0.92 -8.88 4.36
N PRO A 37 0.47 -9.91 3.62
CA PRO A 37 -0.94 -10.07 3.25
C PRO A 37 -1.87 -10.19 4.46
N HIS A 38 -1.40 -10.77 5.56
CA HIS A 38 -2.18 -10.93 6.79
C HIS A 38 -2.46 -9.60 7.50
N TYR A 39 -1.56 -8.63 7.41
CA TYR A 39 -1.73 -7.31 8.01
C TYR A 39 -2.67 -6.42 7.19
N TYR A 40 -2.63 -6.56 5.86
CA TYR A 40 -3.44 -5.80 4.92
C TYR A 40 -4.72 -6.51 4.47
N ASP A 41 -5.26 -7.44 5.27
CA ASP A 41 -6.51 -8.15 4.98
C ASP A 41 -7.71 -7.20 4.91
N LEU A 42 -8.37 -7.15 3.75
CA LEU A 42 -9.52 -6.31 3.48
C LEU A 42 -10.71 -6.59 4.40
N ASN A 43 -10.86 -7.81 4.93
CA ASN A 43 -11.97 -8.13 5.82
C ASN A 43 -11.81 -7.44 7.18
N ASN A 44 -10.57 -7.39 7.70
CA ASN A 44 -10.26 -6.79 9.00
C ASN A 44 -9.76 -5.33 8.89
N PHE A 45 -9.51 -4.82 7.68
CA PHE A 45 -9.01 -3.46 7.50
C PHE A 45 -10.10 -2.40 7.78
N PRO A 46 -9.79 -1.32 8.52
CA PRO A 46 -10.75 -0.26 8.82
C PRO A 46 -11.24 0.44 7.56
N SER A 47 -12.50 0.90 7.57
CA SER A 47 -13.07 1.65 6.45
C SER A 47 -12.40 3.01 6.30
N CYS A 48 -11.56 3.15 5.27
CA CYS A 48 -10.83 4.38 4.98
C CYS A 48 -10.49 4.48 3.49
N LYS A 49 -9.94 5.62 3.06
CA LYS A 49 -9.51 5.82 1.66
C LYS A 49 -8.50 4.77 1.20
N ALA A 50 -7.59 4.34 2.08
CA ALA A 50 -6.58 3.33 1.79
C ALA A 50 -7.19 1.95 1.50
N LYS A 51 -8.28 1.55 2.18
CA LYS A 51 -8.95 0.27 1.95
C LYS A 51 -9.38 0.07 0.50
N ARG A 52 -9.89 1.13 -0.14
CA ARG A 52 -10.30 1.08 -1.56
C ARG A 52 -9.10 0.90 -2.49
N LEU A 53 -7.98 1.53 -2.17
CA LEU A 53 -6.74 1.39 -2.94
C LEU A 53 -6.17 -0.03 -2.78
N LEU A 54 -6.15 -0.58 -1.57
CA LEU A 54 -5.77 -1.97 -1.32
C LEU A 54 -6.66 -2.94 -2.11
N ALA A 55 -7.99 -2.75 -2.09
CA ALA A 55 -8.90 -3.59 -2.86
C ALA A 55 -8.63 -3.56 -4.38
N TRP A 56 -8.25 -2.39 -4.91
CA TRP A 56 -7.83 -2.28 -6.31
C TRP A 56 -6.49 -3.00 -6.57
N LEU A 57 -5.53 -2.88 -5.66
CA LEU A 57 -4.23 -3.56 -5.76
C LEU A 57 -4.38 -5.09 -5.76
N TYR A 58 -5.22 -5.64 -4.88
CA TYR A 58 -5.53 -7.08 -4.87
C TYR A 58 -6.11 -7.55 -6.21
N ARG A 59 -7.08 -6.81 -6.77
CA ARG A 59 -7.65 -7.12 -8.10
C ARG A 59 -6.62 -7.01 -9.24
N LYS A 60 -5.66 -6.09 -9.12
CA LYS A 60 -4.57 -5.95 -10.09
C LYS A 60 -3.65 -7.18 -10.02
N LEU A 61 -3.21 -7.54 -8.82
CA LEU A 61 -2.34 -8.68 -8.56
C LEU A 61 -2.96 -10.01 -9.01
N GLU A 62 -4.26 -10.22 -8.76
CA GLU A 62 -5.01 -11.40 -9.23
C GLU A 62 -4.98 -11.53 -10.76
N ARG A 63 -5.20 -10.42 -11.47
CA ARG A 63 -5.16 -10.40 -12.94
C ARG A 63 -3.77 -10.73 -13.49
N GLU A 64 -2.73 -10.17 -12.88
CA GLU A 64 -1.34 -10.41 -13.29
C GLU A 64 -0.94 -11.87 -13.04
N ARG A 65 -1.29 -12.43 -11.87
CA ARG A 65 -1.05 -13.84 -11.54
C ARG A 65 -1.82 -14.79 -12.46
N ALA A 66 -3.07 -14.47 -12.80
CA ALA A 66 -3.88 -15.28 -13.71
C ALA A 66 -3.35 -15.30 -15.15
N CYS A 67 -2.80 -14.18 -15.64
CA CYS A 67 -2.15 -14.13 -16.95
C CYS A 67 -0.85 -14.94 -16.97
N HIS A 68 -0.05 -14.88 -15.89
CA HIS A 68 1.20 -15.64 -15.80
C HIS A 68 0.95 -17.16 -15.78
N LEU A 69 -0.10 -17.63 -15.11
CA LEU A 69 -0.45 -19.05 -15.07
C LEU A 69 -1.07 -19.55 -16.39
N SER A 70 -1.67 -18.68 -17.20
CA SER A 70 -2.21 -19.06 -18.52
C SER A 70 -1.15 -19.13 -19.63
N LEU A 71 0.08 -18.65 -19.36
CA LEU A 71 1.20 -18.61 -20.30
C LEU A 71 2.27 -19.67 -20.01
N MET A 72 2.04 -20.54 -19.02
CA MET A 72 2.94 -21.61 -18.57
C MET A 72 2.26 -22.96 -18.75
#